data_AF-A0A7S1EIN1-F1
#
_entry.id   AF-A0A7S1EIN1-F1
#
_cell.length_a   1.000
_cell.length_b   1.000
_cell.length_c   1.000
_cell.angle_alpha   90.00
_cell.angle_beta   90.00
_cell.angle_gamma   90.00
#
_symmetry.space_group_name_H-M   'P 1'
#
loop_
_entity.id
_entity.type
_entity.pdbx_description
1 polymer ?
#
loop_
_entity_poly.entity_id
_entity_poly.type
_entity_poly.pdbx_seq_one_letter_code
_entity_poly.pdbx_strand_id
1 'polypeptide(L)'
;RIVKQLEAMKKNWTVRLEKLLADAKKDDLLSWEQLGIDTLFVDEAHLFKNLYRFTKMTRVAGLPLANSERAFDLFLKTRYTMRLHGGAQRGVVFATATPVANTMAEVHTMMRYLQPRRLEALGLQQFDAWAATFGESVTALEIAPDGSGYRMNTRFARFINVPELMAVFGEVADIRTAEMLKLPVPALRGGKPRIVACPASTALKAYVRTLVERAEAIRMGRVKPQDDNMLAVTTDGRKAALDFRLVAPSARFDA
;
A
#
# COMPACT_ATOMS: atom_id res chain seq x y z
N ARG A 1 -12.54 -22.92 15.00
CA ARG A 1 -12.23 -21.46 15.06
C ARG A 1 -11.96 -20.86 13.67
N ILE A 2 -11.13 -21.49 12.82
CA ILE A 2 -10.82 -21.02 11.45
C ILE A 2 -12.05 -21.07 10.52
N VAL A 3 -12.81 -22.17 10.54
CA VAL A 3 -14.05 -22.32 9.73
C VAL A 3 -15.04 -21.18 10.01
N LYS A 4 -15.28 -20.88 11.29
CA LYS A 4 -16.16 -19.77 11.72
C LYS A 4 -15.67 -18.39 11.22
N GLN A 5 -14.35 -18.18 11.13
CA GLN A 5 -13.80 -16.94 10.56
C GLN A 5 -13.96 -16.88 9.04
N LEU A 6 -13.78 -18.00 8.34
CA LEU A 6 -14.00 -18.11 6.89
C LEU A 6 -15.49 -17.90 6.54
N GLU A 7 -16.41 -18.44 7.34
CA GLU A 7 -17.85 -18.21 7.17
C GLU A 7 -18.24 -16.75 7.41
N ALA A 8 -17.71 -16.13 8.47
CA ALA A 8 -17.93 -14.70 8.72
C ALA A 8 -17.38 -13.84 7.58
N MET A 9 -16.21 -14.18 7.05
CA MET A 9 -15.66 -13.52 5.86
C MET A 9 -16.53 -13.73 4.64
N LYS A 10 -16.95 -14.97 4.36
CA LYS A 10 -17.86 -15.29 3.24
C LYS A 10 -19.13 -14.44 3.33
N LYS A 11 -19.75 -14.35 4.52
CA LYS A 11 -20.95 -13.54 4.75
C LYS A 11 -20.69 -12.04 4.54
N ASN A 12 -19.55 -11.52 5.01
CA ASN A 12 -19.19 -10.12 4.76
C ASN A 12 -18.96 -9.84 3.27
N TRP A 13 -18.38 -10.80 2.55
CA TRP A 13 -18.15 -10.71 1.10
C TRP A 13 -19.44 -10.79 0.30
N THR A 14 -20.37 -11.67 0.68
CA THR A 14 -21.68 -11.74 0.01
C THR A 14 -22.45 -10.44 0.20
N VAL A 15 -22.50 -9.90 1.42
CA VAL A 15 -23.15 -8.61 1.69
C VAL A 15 -22.49 -7.47 0.91
N ARG A 16 -21.15 -7.48 0.81
CA ARG A 16 -20.44 -6.47 0.04
C ARG A 16 -20.71 -6.59 -1.47
N LEU A 17 -20.75 -7.81 -1.98
CA LEU A 17 -21.07 -8.09 -3.37
C LEU A 17 -22.50 -7.65 -3.70
N GLU A 18 -23.47 -7.96 -2.83
CA GLU A 18 -24.85 -7.52 -2.95
C GLU A 18 -24.96 -5.98 -2.98
N LYS A 19 -24.23 -5.28 -2.09
CA LYS A 19 -24.18 -3.81 -2.12
C LYS A 19 -23.58 -3.25 -3.41
N LEU A 20 -22.50 -3.86 -3.91
CA LEU A 20 -21.88 -3.45 -5.18
C LEU A 20 -22.77 -3.75 -6.38
N LEU A 21 -23.59 -4.80 -6.34
CA LEU A 21 -24.57 -5.13 -7.38
C LEU A 21 -25.78 -4.19 -7.33
N ALA A 22 -26.23 -3.82 -6.13
CA ALA A 22 -27.37 -2.93 -5.91
C ALA A 22 -27.07 -1.43 -6.12
N ASP A 23 -25.81 -1.08 -6.41
CA ASP A 23 -25.42 0.31 -6.62
C ASP A 23 -26.05 0.86 -7.92
N ALA A 24 -27.04 1.74 -7.77
CA ALA A 24 -27.85 2.33 -8.84
C ALA A 24 -27.06 3.20 -9.85
N LYS A 25 -25.75 3.35 -9.66
CA LYS A 25 -24.82 4.02 -10.59
C LYS A 25 -24.41 3.17 -11.79
N LYS A 26 -24.83 1.91 -11.87
CA LYS A 26 -24.52 1.03 -13.00
C LYS A 26 -25.54 1.24 -14.10
N ASP A 27 -25.05 1.69 -15.25
CA ASP A 27 -25.82 1.75 -16.48
C ASP A 27 -26.19 0.32 -16.91
N ASP A 28 -27.44 0.08 -17.27
CA ASP A 28 -27.97 -1.26 -17.62
C ASP A 28 -27.82 -1.57 -19.12
N LEU A 29 -27.08 -0.72 -19.84
CA LEU A 29 -26.96 -0.77 -21.29
C LEU A 29 -25.97 -1.83 -21.79
N LEU A 30 -24.76 -1.89 -21.21
CA LEU A 30 -23.69 -2.80 -21.63
C LEU A 30 -22.86 -3.29 -20.45
N SER A 31 -22.76 -4.61 -20.30
CA SER A 31 -21.87 -5.26 -19.33
C SER A 31 -20.45 -5.42 -19.90
N TRP A 32 -19.47 -5.61 -19.01
CA TRP A 32 -18.07 -5.87 -19.41
C TRP A 32 -17.94 -7.04 -20.38
N GLU A 33 -18.77 -8.07 -20.21
CA GLU A 33 -18.78 -9.27 -21.03
C GLU A 33 -19.36 -8.99 -22.43
N GLN A 34 -20.35 -8.10 -22.52
CA GLN A 34 -20.97 -7.69 -23.77
C GLN A 34 -20.07 -6.77 -24.61
N LEU A 35 -19.12 -6.07 -23.99
CA LEU A 35 -18.14 -5.25 -24.71
C LEU A 35 -17.17 -6.06 -25.57
N GLY A 36 -17.06 -7.38 -25.35
CA GLY A 36 -16.19 -8.26 -26.12
C GLY A 36 -14.69 -7.99 -25.92
N ILE A 37 -14.31 -7.39 -24.78
CA ILE A 37 -12.90 -7.09 -24.48
C ILE A 37 -12.15 -8.40 -24.21
N ASP A 38 -11.19 -8.70 -25.08
CA ASP A 38 -10.35 -9.90 -25.01
C ASP A 38 -8.97 -9.66 -24.38
N THR A 39 -8.54 -8.39 -24.28
CA THR A 39 -7.21 -8.01 -23.79
C THR A 39 -7.25 -6.72 -22.98
N LEU A 40 -6.49 -6.70 -21.89
CA LEU A 40 -6.37 -5.59 -20.95
C LEU A 40 -4.95 -5.06 -20.90
N PHE A 41 -4.78 -3.77 -21.19
CA PHE A 41 -3.56 -3.02 -20.94
C PHE A 41 -3.85 -2.00 -19.84
N VAL A 42 -3.15 -2.13 -18.71
CA VAL A 42 -3.34 -1.27 -17.54
C VAL A 42 -2.06 -0.50 -17.30
N ASP A 43 -2.11 0.80 -17.55
CA ASP A 43 -1.06 1.72 -17.15
C ASP A 43 -1.20 2.11 -15.66
N GLU A 44 -0.09 2.53 -15.08
CA GLU A 44 0.05 2.86 -13.67
C GLU A 44 -0.55 1.80 -12.74
N ALA A 45 -0.20 0.54 -12.99
CA ALA A 45 -0.73 -0.62 -12.27
C ALA A 45 -0.55 -0.53 -10.74
N HIS A 46 0.41 0.26 -10.27
CA HIS A 46 0.59 0.57 -8.85
C HIS A 46 -0.66 1.21 -8.21
N LEU A 47 -1.55 1.84 -8.99
CA LEU A 47 -2.84 2.35 -8.52
C LEU A 47 -3.83 1.25 -8.06
N PHE A 48 -3.57 -0.01 -8.43
CA PHE A 48 -4.42 -1.19 -8.14
C PHE A 48 -3.77 -2.17 -7.16
N LYS A 49 -2.73 -1.72 -6.45
CA LYS A 49 -1.94 -2.53 -5.50
C LYS A 49 -2.66 -2.89 -4.20
N ASN A 50 -3.77 -2.23 -3.87
CA ASN A 50 -4.55 -2.46 -2.65
C ASN A 50 -5.66 -3.52 -2.88
N LEU A 51 -5.27 -4.68 -3.42
CA LEU A 51 -6.17 -5.82 -3.56
C LEU A 51 -6.38 -6.50 -2.21
N TYR A 52 -7.59 -7.02 -1.98
CA TYR A 52 -7.87 -7.74 -0.75
C TYR A 52 -6.92 -8.93 -0.56
N ARG A 53 -6.41 -9.04 0.67
CA ARG A 53 -5.49 -10.07 1.14
C ARG A 53 -6.05 -10.67 2.42
N PHE A 54 -6.10 -11.99 2.48
CA PHE A 54 -6.25 -12.68 3.76
C PHE A 54 -4.86 -12.92 4.37
N THR A 55 -4.68 -12.56 5.63
CA THR A 55 -3.44 -12.81 6.38
C THR A 55 -3.74 -12.96 7.87
N LYS A 56 -3.04 -13.87 8.55
CA LYS A 56 -3.04 -13.98 10.02
C LYS A 56 -2.11 -12.96 10.67
N MET A 57 -1.24 -12.31 9.89
CA MET A 57 -0.23 -11.35 10.34
C MET A 57 -0.82 -9.94 10.54
N THR A 58 -1.83 -9.81 11.40
CA THR A 58 -2.52 -8.52 11.63
C THR A 58 -1.69 -7.49 12.40
N ARG A 59 -0.60 -7.92 13.04
CA ARG A 59 0.29 -7.08 13.87
C ARG A 59 1.56 -6.61 13.16
N VAL A 60 1.79 -7.03 11.92
CA VAL A 60 2.94 -6.59 11.12
C VAL A 60 2.61 -5.24 10.48
N ALA A 61 3.39 -4.21 10.81
CA ALA A 61 3.21 -2.89 10.23
C ALA A 61 3.59 -2.88 8.74
N GLY A 62 2.91 -2.03 7.95
CA GLY A 62 3.10 -1.97 6.49
C GLY A 62 2.22 -2.94 5.69
N LEU A 63 1.26 -3.60 6.34
CA LEU A 63 0.26 -4.45 5.70
C LEU A 63 -1.14 -3.82 5.80
N PRO A 64 -1.53 -2.91 4.89
CA PRO A 64 -2.88 -2.35 4.92
C PRO A 64 -3.90 -3.47 4.68
N LEU A 65 -4.82 -3.68 5.63
CA LEU A 65 -5.97 -4.59 5.47
C LEU A 65 -7.12 -3.94 4.70
N ALA A 66 -7.00 -2.63 4.44
CA ALA A 66 -7.93 -1.90 3.59
C ALA A 66 -7.89 -2.45 2.17
N ASN A 67 -9.06 -2.62 1.57
CA ASN A 67 -9.21 -3.12 0.22
C ASN A 67 -9.86 -2.07 -0.68
N SER A 68 -9.32 -1.92 -1.88
CA SER A 68 -9.84 -1.00 -2.88
C SER A 68 -10.87 -1.69 -3.75
N GLU A 69 -12.03 -1.05 -3.94
CA GLU A 69 -13.07 -1.52 -4.86
C GLU A 69 -12.58 -1.47 -6.30
N ARG A 70 -11.80 -0.45 -6.66
CA ARG A 70 -11.14 -0.35 -7.96
C ARG A 70 -10.15 -1.51 -8.20
N ALA A 71 -9.38 -1.90 -7.18
CA ALA A 71 -8.48 -3.06 -7.28
C ALA A 71 -9.27 -4.37 -7.43
N PHE A 72 -10.37 -4.53 -6.69
CA PHE A 72 -11.22 -5.70 -6.80
C PHE A 72 -11.93 -5.80 -8.17
N ASP A 73 -12.42 -4.69 -8.71
CA ASP A 73 -13.01 -4.61 -10.04
C ASP A 73 -12.00 -5.04 -11.12
N LEU A 74 -10.78 -4.48 -11.10
CA LEU A 74 -9.72 -4.91 -12.01
C LEU A 74 -9.40 -6.40 -11.83
N PHE A 75 -9.39 -6.90 -10.60
CA PHE A 75 -9.13 -8.32 -10.34
C PHE A 75 -10.17 -9.22 -11.01
N LEU A 76 -11.47 -8.86 -10.94
CA LEU A 76 -12.52 -9.59 -11.64
C LEU A 76 -12.32 -9.55 -13.16
N LYS A 77 -11.99 -8.37 -13.71
CA LYS A 77 -11.71 -8.20 -15.14
C LYS A 77 -10.54 -9.07 -15.60
N THR A 78 -9.43 -9.08 -14.86
CA THR A 78 -8.29 -9.96 -15.18
C THR A 78 -8.67 -11.45 -15.15
N ARG A 79 -9.52 -11.87 -14.20
CA ARG A 79 -10.01 -13.27 -14.14
C ARG A 79 -10.90 -13.62 -15.31
N TYR A 80 -11.80 -12.71 -15.67
CA TYR A 80 -12.68 -12.88 -16.82
C TYR A 80 -11.88 -12.96 -18.12
N THR A 81 -10.96 -12.02 -18.35
CA THR A 81 -10.11 -12.01 -19.54
C THR A 81 -9.27 -13.29 -19.65
N MET A 82 -8.63 -13.74 -18.57
CA MET A 82 -7.90 -15.01 -18.58
C MET A 82 -8.82 -16.21 -18.85
N ARG A 83 -10.09 -16.18 -18.39
CA ARG A 83 -11.08 -17.23 -18.67
C ARG A 83 -11.43 -17.31 -20.15
N LEU A 84 -11.56 -16.18 -20.85
CA LEU A 84 -11.76 -16.15 -22.31
C LEU A 84 -10.63 -16.88 -23.05
N HIS A 85 -9.40 -16.77 -22.55
CA HIS A 85 -8.23 -17.47 -23.07
C HIS A 85 -8.08 -18.90 -22.54
N GLY A 86 -9.18 -19.62 -22.28
CA GLY A 86 -9.16 -21.01 -21.77
C GLY A 86 -8.62 -21.14 -20.34
N GLY A 87 -8.65 -20.04 -19.58
CA GLY A 87 -8.02 -19.94 -18.26
C GLY A 87 -6.49 -19.83 -18.31
N ALA A 88 -5.88 -19.69 -19.50
CA ALA A 88 -4.47 -19.36 -19.60
C ALA A 88 -4.20 -17.97 -18.99
N GLN A 89 -3.01 -17.78 -18.41
CA GLN A 89 -2.58 -16.51 -17.84
C GLN A 89 -2.17 -15.53 -18.96
N ARG A 90 -3.14 -15.16 -19.80
CA ARG A 90 -2.95 -14.35 -21.03
C ARG A 90 -4.00 -13.25 -21.11
N GLY A 91 -3.71 -12.26 -21.95
CA GLY A 91 -4.63 -11.14 -22.22
C GLY A 91 -4.60 -10.02 -21.17
N VAL A 92 -3.62 -9.99 -20.27
CA VAL A 92 -3.48 -8.94 -19.26
C VAL A 92 -2.03 -8.45 -19.22
N VAL A 93 -1.82 -7.15 -19.43
CA VAL A 93 -0.52 -6.49 -19.41
C VAL A 93 -0.58 -5.29 -18.47
N PHE A 94 0.35 -5.24 -17.51
CA PHE A 94 0.48 -4.14 -16.57
C PHE A 94 1.73 -3.33 -16.90
N ALA A 95 1.59 -2.01 -16.98
CA ALA A 95 2.69 -1.07 -17.05
C ALA A 95 2.77 -0.28 -15.74
N THR A 96 3.96 -0.15 -15.19
CA THR A 96 4.22 0.67 -14.01
C THR A 96 5.71 0.98 -13.90
N ALA A 97 6.03 2.23 -13.57
CA ALA A 97 7.40 2.61 -13.22
C ALA A 97 7.78 2.19 -11.80
N THR A 98 6.81 1.83 -10.95
CA THR A 98 6.99 1.48 -9.54
C THR A 98 6.24 0.19 -9.20
N PRO A 99 6.80 -1.00 -9.51
CA PRO A 99 6.13 -2.27 -9.21
C PRO A 99 6.02 -2.51 -7.70
N VAL A 100 6.94 -1.94 -6.92
CA VAL A 100 6.92 -1.91 -5.45
C VAL A 100 7.09 -0.46 -5.01
N ALA A 101 6.06 0.08 -4.37
CA ALA A 101 6.01 1.45 -3.90
C ALA A 101 6.08 1.52 -2.36
N ASN A 102 5.29 0.73 -1.63
CA ASN A 102 5.16 0.89 -0.17
C ASN A 102 5.41 -0.38 0.64
N THR A 103 5.09 -1.56 0.12
CA THR A 103 5.15 -2.81 0.91
C THR A 103 5.45 -4.00 0.03
N MET A 104 6.20 -4.97 0.58
CA MET A 104 6.49 -6.23 -0.13
C MET A 104 5.23 -6.98 -0.57
N ALA A 105 4.10 -6.77 0.10
CA ALA A 105 2.83 -7.37 -0.28
C ALA A 105 2.30 -6.91 -1.64
N GLU A 106 2.83 -5.81 -2.19
CA GLU A 106 2.50 -5.33 -3.53
C GLU A 106 3.03 -6.29 -4.60
N VAL A 107 4.22 -6.89 -4.40
CA VAL A 107 4.76 -7.92 -5.32
C VAL A 107 3.80 -9.11 -5.39
N HIS A 108 3.39 -9.65 -4.24
CA HIS A 108 2.40 -10.74 -4.19
C HIS A 108 1.10 -10.35 -4.88
N THR A 109 0.65 -9.11 -4.71
CA THR A 109 -0.56 -8.60 -5.35
C THR A 109 -0.42 -8.58 -6.87
N MET A 110 0.69 -8.10 -7.42
CA MET A 110 0.96 -8.12 -8.87
C MET A 110 1.04 -9.56 -9.40
N MET A 111 1.72 -10.45 -8.68
CA MET A 111 1.75 -11.88 -9.03
C MET A 111 0.36 -12.51 -9.01
N ARG A 112 -0.51 -12.10 -8.08
CA ARG A 112 -1.89 -12.56 -8.06
C ARG A 112 -2.67 -12.09 -9.28
N TYR A 113 -2.46 -10.86 -9.77
CA TYR A 113 -3.12 -10.42 -11.01
C TYR A 113 -2.65 -11.24 -12.21
N LEU A 114 -1.33 -11.29 -12.43
CA LEU A 114 -0.73 -11.74 -13.68
C LEU A 114 -0.46 -13.25 -13.73
N GLN A 115 -0.11 -13.86 -12.61
CA GLN A 115 0.27 -15.28 -12.55
C GLN A 115 -0.44 -16.12 -11.45
N PRO A 116 -1.78 -16.19 -11.43
CA PRO A 116 -2.54 -16.93 -10.41
C PRO A 116 -2.28 -18.45 -10.38
N ARG A 117 -2.28 -19.14 -11.53
CA ARG A 117 -2.04 -20.59 -11.61
C ARG A 117 -0.61 -20.97 -11.18
N ARG A 118 0.37 -20.11 -11.49
CA ARG A 118 1.76 -20.32 -11.08
C ARG A 118 1.90 -20.26 -9.56
N LEU A 119 1.27 -19.26 -8.94
CA LEU A 119 1.20 -19.17 -7.48
C LEU A 119 0.47 -20.37 -6.86
N GLU A 120 -0.60 -20.87 -7.49
CA GLU A 120 -1.33 -22.05 -7.04
C GLU A 120 -0.47 -23.32 -7.12
N ALA A 121 0.22 -23.55 -8.24
CA ALA A 121 1.12 -24.70 -8.43
C ALA A 121 2.28 -24.73 -7.42
N LEU A 122 2.75 -23.56 -6.99
CA LEU A 122 3.81 -23.44 -5.98
C LEU A 122 3.28 -23.42 -4.54
N GLY A 123 1.96 -23.42 -4.32
CA GLY A 123 1.35 -23.29 -2.98
C GLY A 123 1.46 -21.89 -2.37
N LEU A 124 1.76 -20.87 -3.17
CA LEU A 124 2.05 -19.48 -2.77
C LEU A 124 0.86 -18.53 -2.99
N GLN A 125 -0.33 -19.07 -3.28
CA GLN A 125 -1.54 -18.27 -3.51
C GLN A 125 -1.92 -17.43 -2.27
N GLN A 126 -1.71 -17.99 -1.08
CA GLN A 126 -1.96 -17.31 0.19
C GLN A 126 -0.78 -16.42 0.56
N PHE A 127 -1.07 -15.19 0.99
CA PHE A 127 -0.01 -14.24 1.33
C PHE A 127 0.88 -14.74 2.45
N ASP A 128 0.33 -15.40 3.47
CA ASP A 128 1.13 -15.90 4.61
C ASP A 128 2.16 -16.96 4.16
N ALA A 129 1.81 -17.81 3.20
CA ALA A 129 2.73 -18.80 2.64
C ALA A 129 3.83 -18.11 1.81
N TRP A 130 3.43 -17.17 0.95
CA TRP A 130 4.37 -16.38 0.15
C TRP A 130 5.34 -15.55 1.02
N ALA A 131 4.82 -14.90 2.05
CA ALA A 131 5.60 -14.09 2.98
C ALA A 131 6.54 -14.95 3.84
N ALA A 132 6.17 -16.18 4.19
CA ALA A 132 7.08 -17.11 4.88
C ALA A 132 8.24 -17.57 3.99
N THR A 133 8.03 -17.66 2.67
CA THR A 133 9.07 -18.07 1.72
C THR A 133 10.00 -16.93 1.32
N PHE A 134 9.47 -15.72 1.14
CA PHE A 134 10.22 -14.60 0.55
C PHE A 134 10.36 -13.37 1.46
N GLY A 135 9.64 -13.31 2.58
CA GLY A 135 9.63 -12.15 3.47
C GLY A 135 10.35 -12.45 4.78
N GLU A 136 11.17 -11.50 5.23
CA GLU A 136 11.74 -11.53 6.58
C GLU A 136 11.16 -10.39 7.42
N SER A 137 10.55 -10.77 8.54
CA SER A 137 10.06 -9.83 9.54
C SER A 137 11.14 -9.54 10.56
N VAL A 138 11.51 -8.27 10.71
CA VAL A 138 12.41 -7.80 11.77
C VAL A 138 11.59 -7.00 12.77
N THR A 139 11.82 -7.28 14.05
CA THR A 139 11.27 -6.45 15.13
C THR A 139 12.37 -5.49 15.57
N ALA A 140 12.15 -4.21 15.31
CA ALA A 140 13.11 -3.16 15.63
C ALA A 140 12.48 -2.16 16.60
N LEU A 141 13.36 -1.50 17.35
CA LEU A 141 12.99 -0.39 18.21
C LEU A 141 12.79 0.85 17.33
N GLU A 142 11.57 1.36 17.26
CA GLU A 142 11.22 2.55 16.48
C GLU A 142 10.79 3.69 17.41
N ILE A 143 11.12 4.93 17.05
CA ILE A 143 10.59 6.10 17.73
C ILE A 143 9.08 6.12 17.48
N ALA A 144 8.31 6.22 18.57
CA ALA A 144 6.87 6.31 18.46
C ALA A 144 6.48 7.57 17.66
N PRO A 145 5.40 7.53 16.83
CA PRO A 145 5.05 8.63 15.93
C PRO A 145 4.81 10.00 16.62
N ASP A 146 4.60 9.98 17.92
CA ASP A 146 4.37 11.10 18.84
C ASP A 146 5.66 11.62 19.51
N GLY A 147 6.80 10.95 19.32
CA GLY A 147 8.08 11.30 19.94
C GLY A 147 8.16 10.98 21.44
N SER A 148 7.18 10.27 22.02
CA SER A 148 7.09 10.00 23.46
C SER A 148 8.08 8.92 23.95
N GLY A 149 8.74 8.20 23.04
CA GLY A 149 9.74 7.21 23.37
C GLY A 149 9.93 6.17 22.26
N TYR A 150 10.36 4.98 22.66
CA TYR A 150 10.67 3.88 21.76
C TYR A 150 9.65 2.75 21.88
N ARG A 151 9.20 2.22 20.74
CA ARG A 151 8.28 1.09 20.66
C ARG A 151 8.87 0.00 19.78
N MET A 152 8.80 -1.24 20.25
CA MET A 152 9.09 -2.40 19.41
C MET A 152 8.01 -2.55 18.36
N ASN A 153 8.39 -2.49 17.10
CA ASN A 153 7.48 -2.65 15.97
C ASN A 153 8.03 -3.72 15.03
N THR A 154 7.16 -4.64 14.63
CA THR A 154 7.52 -5.70 13.68
C THR A 154 7.17 -5.24 12.28
N ARG A 155 8.18 -5.13 11.41
CA ARG A 155 8.02 -4.80 10.00
C ARG A 155 8.62 -5.87 9.13
N PHE A 156 8.10 -5.99 7.92
CA PHE A 156 8.79 -6.67 6.85
C PHE A 156 9.99 -5.83 6.40
N ALA A 157 11.19 -6.30 6.70
CA ALA A 157 12.41 -5.50 6.56
C ALA A 157 13.15 -5.78 5.26
N ARG A 158 13.18 -7.05 4.82
CA ARG A 158 13.89 -7.46 3.60
C ARG A 158 13.25 -8.67 2.96
N PHE A 159 13.58 -8.86 1.69
CA PHE A 159 13.31 -10.09 0.97
C PHE A 159 14.41 -11.11 1.28
N ILE A 160 14.01 -12.36 1.48
CA ILE A 160 14.89 -13.53 1.48
C ILE A 160 14.60 -14.34 0.22
N ASN A 161 15.55 -15.16 -0.22
CA ASN A 161 15.41 -15.95 -1.46
C ASN A 161 15.07 -15.07 -2.67
N VAL A 162 15.76 -13.92 -2.77
CA VAL A 162 15.57 -12.94 -3.85
C VAL A 162 15.78 -13.56 -5.24
N PRO A 163 16.80 -14.40 -5.49
CA PRO A 163 16.97 -15.05 -6.79
C PRO A 163 15.75 -15.88 -7.20
N GLU A 164 15.18 -16.65 -6.27
CA GLU A 164 13.99 -17.48 -6.49
C GLU A 164 12.74 -16.62 -6.70
N LEU A 165 12.58 -15.56 -5.91
CA LEU A 165 11.50 -14.60 -6.10
C LEU A 165 11.57 -13.96 -7.49
N MET A 166 12.77 -13.55 -7.90
CA MET A 166 13.00 -12.93 -9.21
C MET A 166 12.83 -13.93 -10.36
N ALA A 167 13.15 -15.21 -10.15
CA ALA A 167 12.88 -16.25 -11.14
C ALA A 167 11.38 -16.40 -11.38
N VAL A 168 10.56 -16.48 -10.32
CA VAL A 168 9.10 -16.61 -10.46
C VAL A 168 8.46 -15.29 -10.91
N PHE A 169 8.93 -14.14 -10.41
CA PHE A 169 8.39 -12.84 -10.81
C PHE A 169 8.78 -12.48 -12.26
N GLY A 170 9.99 -12.83 -12.67
CA GLY A 170 10.51 -12.62 -14.03
C GLY A 170 9.81 -13.44 -15.12
N GLU A 171 9.05 -14.48 -14.77
CA GLU A 171 8.19 -15.18 -15.74
C GLU A 171 7.13 -14.24 -16.36
N VAL A 172 6.75 -13.17 -15.66
CA VAL A 172 5.72 -12.21 -16.10
C VAL A 172 6.20 -10.76 -16.14
N ALA A 173 7.39 -10.46 -15.63
CA ALA A 173 7.89 -9.10 -15.51
C ALA A 173 9.13 -8.87 -16.39
N ASP A 174 9.03 -7.95 -17.36
CA ASP A 174 10.20 -7.34 -18.00
C ASP A 174 10.53 -6.04 -17.25
N ILE A 175 11.69 -6.02 -16.59
CA ILE A 175 12.12 -4.91 -15.75
C ILE A 175 13.32 -4.25 -16.40
N ARG A 176 13.18 -2.96 -16.71
CA ARG A 176 14.28 -2.14 -17.21
C ARG A 176 14.67 -1.11 -16.16
N THR A 177 15.86 -1.28 -15.59
CA THR A 177 16.43 -0.31 -14.65
C THR A 177 17.17 0.80 -15.40
N ALA A 178 17.36 1.95 -14.75
CA ALA A 178 18.12 3.07 -15.32
C ALA A 178 19.56 2.64 -15.71
N GLU A 179 20.17 1.74 -14.93
CA GLU A 179 21.50 1.19 -15.19
C GLU A 179 21.54 0.33 -16.47
N MET A 180 20.46 -0.40 -16.77
CA MET A 180 20.35 -1.20 -18.01
C MET A 180 20.15 -0.33 -19.25
N LEU A 181 19.37 0.75 -19.13
CA LEU A 181 19.01 1.61 -20.24
C LEU A 181 20.13 2.58 -20.64
N LYS A 182 21.03 2.90 -19.70
CA LYS A 182 22.19 3.81 -19.91
C LYS A 182 21.80 5.13 -20.60
N LEU A 183 20.64 5.67 -20.23
CA LEU A 183 20.14 6.92 -20.80
C LEU A 183 21.06 8.09 -20.42
N PRO A 184 21.19 9.12 -21.26
CA PRO A 184 21.95 10.32 -20.93
C PRO A 184 21.20 11.14 -19.87
N VAL A 185 21.45 10.86 -18.59
CA VAL A 185 20.86 11.59 -17.46
C VAL A 185 21.89 12.56 -16.89
N PRO A 186 21.53 13.83 -16.64
CA PRO A 186 22.43 14.79 -15.99
C PRO A 186 22.86 14.29 -14.60
N ALA A 187 24.15 14.40 -14.31
CA ALA A 187 24.67 14.07 -12.99
C ALA A 187 24.14 15.05 -11.94
N LEU A 188 23.73 14.53 -10.78
CA LEU A 188 23.44 15.36 -9.63
C LEU A 188 24.71 16.11 -9.19
N ARG A 189 24.58 17.41 -8.92
CA ARG A 189 25.69 18.21 -8.38
C ARG A 189 26.13 17.64 -7.03
N GLY A 190 27.32 17.03 -6.98
CA GLY A 190 27.85 16.36 -5.78
C GLY A 190 27.45 14.87 -5.62
N GLY A 191 26.82 14.26 -6.64
CA GLY A 191 26.54 12.82 -6.70
C GLY A 191 25.48 12.29 -5.72
N LYS A 192 25.05 13.09 -4.75
CA LYS A 192 24.02 12.73 -3.76
C LYS A 192 23.04 13.90 -3.55
N PRO A 193 21.78 13.61 -3.19
CA PRO A 193 20.88 14.65 -2.72
C PRO A 193 21.49 15.42 -1.55
N ARG A 194 21.49 16.76 -1.63
CA ARG A 194 21.98 17.62 -0.54
C ARG A 194 20.86 17.80 0.48
N ILE A 195 21.02 17.21 1.66
CA ILE A 195 20.12 17.46 2.79
C ILE A 195 20.54 18.78 3.42
N VAL A 196 19.62 19.75 3.45
CA VAL A 196 19.81 21.03 4.15
C VAL A 196 18.98 20.97 5.43
N ALA A 197 19.65 20.85 6.57
CA ALA A 197 18.99 20.89 7.87
C ALA A 197 18.77 22.34 8.27
N CYS A 198 17.50 22.74 8.43
CA CYS A 198 17.14 24.06 8.93
C CYS A 198 16.96 24.01 10.46
N PRO A 199 17.51 24.99 11.21
CA PRO A 199 17.29 25.06 12.65
C PRO A 199 15.80 25.33 12.95
N ALA A 200 15.24 24.64 13.93
CA ALA A 200 13.86 24.89 14.37
C ALA A 200 13.76 26.20 15.15
N SER A 201 12.80 27.06 14.78
CA SER A 201 12.49 28.30 15.50
C SER A 201 12.00 28.03 16.93
N THR A 202 12.10 29.03 17.80
CA THR A 202 11.60 28.93 19.18
C THR A 202 10.08 28.72 19.21
N ALA A 203 9.34 29.38 18.31
CA ALA A 203 7.89 29.22 18.14
C ALA A 203 7.53 27.79 17.72
N LEU A 204 8.24 27.22 16.74
CA LEU A 204 8.03 25.84 16.32
C LEU A 204 8.29 24.85 17.46
N LYS A 205 9.39 25.02 18.20
CA LYS A 205 9.69 24.16 19.37
C LYS A 205 8.61 24.25 20.44
N ALA A 206 8.07 25.43 20.70
CA ALA A 206 6.97 25.61 21.65
C ALA A 206 5.70 24.92 21.18
N TYR A 207 5.36 25.05 19.90
CA TYR A 207 4.18 24.41 19.33
C TYR A 207 4.29 22.87 19.31
N VAL A 208 5.45 22.31 18.98
CA VAL A 208 5.68 20.86 19.00
C VAL A 208 5.43 20.28 20.40
N ARG A 209 5.75 20.99 21.49
CA ARG A 209 5.40 20.54 22.85
C ARG A 209 3.90 20.40 23.05
N THR A 210 3.10 21.33 22.53
CA THR A 210 1.63 21.25 22.59
C THR A 210 1.08 20.05 21.80
N LEU A 211 1.74 19.65 20.70
CA LEU A 211 1.35 18.46 19.93
C LEU A 211 1.60 17.17 20.71
N VAL A 212 2.68 17.10 21.49
CA VAL A 212 2.98 15.97 22.38
C VAL A 212 1.89 15.84 23.46
N GLU A 213 1.49 16.96 24.06
CA GLU A 213 0.41 16.98 25.06
C GLU A 213 -0.93 16.53 24.47
N ARG A 214 -1.26 17.00 23.24
CA ARG A 214 -2.46 16.57 22.50
C ARG A 214 -2.44 15.06 22.22
N ALA A 215 -1.29 14.53 21.76
CA ALA A 215 -1.13 13.11 21.48
C ALA A 215 -1.35 12.25 22.74
N GLU A 216 -0.80 12.66 23.88
CA GLU A 216 -1.01 11.96 25.16
C GLU A 216 -2.48 12.04 25.64
N ALA A 217 -3.14 13.18 25.48
CA ALA A 217 -4.54 13.34 25.85
C ALA A 217 -5.47 12.43 25.03
N ILE A 218 -5.22 12.32 23.71
CA ILE A 218 -5.93 11.38 22.82
C ILE A 218 -5.68 9.94 23.28
N ARG A 219 -4.44 9.59 23.62
CA ARG A 219 -4.08 8.23 24.05
C ARG A 219 -4.73 7.84 25.37
N MET A 220 -4.83 8.77 26.31
CA MET A 220 -5.55 8.58 27.57
C MET A 220 -7.08 8.57 27.42
N GLY A 221 -7.60 8.76 26.20
CA GLY A 221 -9.04 8.80 25.94
C GLY A 221 -9.74 10.02 26.54
N ARG A 222 -9.00 11.08 26.87
CA ARG A 222 -9.54 12.33 27.42
C ARG A 222 -10.23 13.19 26.36
N VAL A 223 -9.97 12.91 25.08
CA VAL A 223 -10.52 13.64 23.93
C VAL A 223 -11.20 12.65 23.00
N LYS A 224 -12.38 13.03 22.49
CA LYS A 224 -13.09 12.20 21.52
C LYS A 224 -12.41 12.31 20.15
N PRO A 225 -12.34 11.23 19.34
CA PRO A 225 -11.72 11.26 18.02
C PRO A 225 -12.30 12.28 17.03
N GLN A 226 -13.54 12.75 17.26
CA GLN A 226 -14.19 13.79 16.46
C GLN A 226 -13.62 15.19 16.75
N ASP A 227 -13.15 15.43 17.98
CA ASP A 227 -12.63 16.72 18.42
C ASP A 227 -11.14 16.83 18.12
N ASP A 228 -10.37 15.78 18.42
CA ASP A 228 -8.95 15.70 18.08
C ASP A 228 -8.51 14.23 17.90
N ASN A 229 -7.58 14.00 16.99
CA ASN A 229 -7.05 12.66 16.71
C ASN A 229 -5.62 12.72 16.19
N MET A 230 -4.94 11.57 16.19
CA MET A 230 -3.53 11.48 15.78
C MET A 230 -3.28 11.94 14.34
N LEU A 231 -4.26 11.84 13.44
CA LEU A 231 -4.11 12.33 12.06
C LEU A 231 -4.11 13.85 12.01
N ALA A 232 -4.96 14.51 12.80
CA ALA A 232 -4.97 15.96 12.95
C ALA A 232 -3.64 16.46 13.54
N VAL A 233 -3.18 15.87 14.64
CA VAL A 233 -1.87 16.18 15.26
C VAL A 233 -0.72 16.05 14.27
N THR A 234 -0.68 14.95 13.50
CA THR A 234 0.38 14.72 12.49
C THR A 234 0.29 15.72 11.32
N THR A 235 -0.92 16.13 10.96
CA THR A 235 -1.15 17.12 9.89
C THR A 235 -0.72 18.51 10.35
N ASP A 236 -1.06 18.90 11.57
CA ASP A 236 -0.67 20.18 12.18
C ASP A 236 0.85 20.26 12.37
N GLY A 237 1.50 19.17 12.80
CA GLY A 237 2.95 19.08 12.85
C GLY A 237 3.61 19.27 11.49
N ARG A 238 3.06 18.68 10.42
CA ARG A 238 3.55 18.87 9.04
C ARG A 238 3.35 20.30 8.55
N LYS A 239 2.21 20.92 8.86
CA LYS A 239 1.95 22.34 8.53
C LYS A 239 2.97 23.24 9.23
N ALA A 240 3.15 23.09 10.54
CA ALA A 240 4.08 23.89 11.32
C ALA A 240 5.54 23.73 10.85
N ALA A 241 5.94 22.51 10.47
CA ALA A 241 7.28 22.25 9.95
C ALA A 241 7.53 22.81 8.54
N LEU A 242 6.48 22.96 7.72
CA LEU A 242 6.58 23.58 6.40
C LEU A 242 6.62 25.11 6.52
N ASP A 243 5.66 25.69 7.22
CA ASP A 243 5.59 27.12 7.53
C ASP A 243 4.68 27.31 8.75
N PHE A 244 5.20 27.97 9.79
CA PHE A 244 4.46 28.17 11.04
C PHE A 244 3.14 28.93 10.83
N ARG A 245 3.04 29.75 9.78
CA ARG A 245 1.84 30.53 9.44
C ARG A 245 0.65 29.67 9.02
N LEU A 246 0.89 28.43 8.60
CA LEU A 246 -0.18 27.48 8.29
C LEU A 246 -0.97 27.03 9.52
N VAL A 247 -0.41 27.25 10.71
CA VAL A 247 -1.05 26.98 12.00
C VAL A 247 -1.41 28.29 12.70
N ALA A 248 -0.55 29.30 12.62
CA ALA A 248 -0.76 30.61 13.21
C ALA A 248 -0.66 31.71 12.13
N PRO A 249 -1.76 32.06 11.44
CA PRO A 249 -1.72 32.98 10.29
C PRO A 249 -1.12 34.36 10.58
N SER A 250 -1.21 34.83 11.83
CA SER A 250 -0.66 36.11 12.29
C SER A 250 0.80 36.04 12.75
N ALA A 251 1.42 34.86 12.73
CA ALA A 251 2.82 34.71 13.11
C ALA A 251 3.73 35.40 12.07
N ARG A 252 4.83 35.98 12.55
CA ARG A 252 5.86 36.50 11.65
C ARG A 252 6.57 35.35 10.95
N PHE A 253 7.16 35.64 9.79
CA PHE A 253 8.01 34.68 9.10
C PHE A 253 9.25 34.43 9.96
N ASP A 254 9.43 33.18 10.38
CA ASP A 254 10.62 32.72 11.08
C ASP A 254 11.70 32.46 10.02
N ALA A 255 12.70 33.34 9.94
CA ALA A 255 13.84 33.22 9.03
C ALA A 255 14.91 32.25 9.57
#